data_AF-A0A1N7SGT3-F1
#
_entry.id   AF-A0A1N7SGT3-F1
#
_cell.length_a   1.000
_cell.length_b   1.000
_cell.length_c   1.000
_cell.angle_alpha   90.00
_cell.angle_beta   90.00
_cell.angle_gamma   90.00
#
_symmetry.space_group_name_H-M   'P 1'
#
loop_
_entity.id
_entity.type
_entity.pdbx_description
1 polymer ?
#
loop_
_entity_poly.entity_id
_entity_poly.type
_entity_poly.pdbx_seq_one_letter_code
_entity_poly.pdbx_strand_id
1 'polypeptide(L)'
;MLTLSELAKIGEEFPKEIERMTRCLKDAGRVALESEVAFAWARYSDSVCAKWLSLPADDETLTNTLVTYLPAADPVPRGALCIALRDAGDNTGSLLVELPSVLVTRLGWKTGNRLSIDEDPQGGLILRRL
;
A
#
# COMPACT_ATOMS: atom_id res chain seq x y z
N MET A 1 -4.10 -14.41 3.70
CA MET A 1 -4.07 -13.04 3.15
C MET A 1 -3.61 -12.15 4.30
N LEU A 2 -2.45 -11.50 4.17
CA LEU A 2 -1.88 -10.67 5.24
C LEU A 2 -2.62 -9.33 5.33
N THR A 3 -2.81 -8.84 6.54
CA THR A 3 -3.37 -7.51 6.82
C THR A 3 -2.28 -6.43 6.69
N LEU A 4 -2.68 -5.16 6.49
CA LEU A 4 -1.74 -4.04 6.42
C LEU A 4 -0.87 -3.92 7.68
N SER A 5 -1.43 -4.20 8.86
CA SER A 5 -0.69 -4.19 10.12
C SER A 5 0.36 -5.31 10.20
N GLU A 6 0.11 -6.46 9.59
CA GLU A 6 1.09 -7.55 9.50
C GLU A 6 2.20 -7.23 8.48
N LEU A 7 1.85 -6.57 7.37
CA LEU A 7 2.84 -6.09 6.38
C LEU A 7 3.76 -5.01 6.96
N ALA A 8 3.23 -4.10 7.79
CA ALA A 8 4.03 -3.10 8.48
C ALA A 8 5.04 -3.76 9.45
N LYS A 9 4.61 -4.79 10.20
CA LYS A 9 5.51 -5.54 11.08
C LYS A 9 6.62 -6.25 10.33
N ILE A 10 6.36 -6.78 9.14
CA ILE A 10 7.40 -7.37 8.29
C ILE A 10 8.42 -6.30 7.86
N GLY A 11 7.96 -5.07 7.60
CA GLY A 11 8.83 -3.93 7.34
C GLY A 11 9.75 -3.59 8.51
N GLU A 12 9.23 -3.65 9.73
CA GLU A 12 9.99 -3.43 10.95
C GLU A 12 10.96 -4.58 11.29
N GLU A 13 10.56 -5.83 11.01
CA GLU A 13 11.36 -7.03 11.30
C GLU A 13 12.51 -7.23 10.29
N PHE A 14 12.33 -6.83 9.04
CA PHE A 14 13.29 -7.05 7.94
C PHE A 14 13.61 -5.76 7.15
N PRO A 15 14.10 -4.69 7.82
CA PRO A 15 14.24 -3.39 7.20
C PRO A 15 15.29 -3.37 6.08
N LYS A 16 16.36 -4.18 6.19
CA LYS A 16 17.44 -4.22 5.19
C LYS A 16 16.99 -4.91 3.90
N GLU A 17 16.20 -5.96 4.05
CA GLU A 17 15.60 -6.71 2.96
C GLU A 17 14.60 -5.83 2.20
N ILE A 18 13.71 -5.13 2.93
CA ILE A 18 12.77 -4.18 2.33
C ILE A 18 13.49 -3.02 1.64
N GLU A 19 14.54 -2.45 2.23
CA GLU A 19 15.30 -1.37 1.62
C GLU A 19 15.95 -1.83 0.29
N ARG A 20 16.56 -3.02 0.28
CA ARG A 20 17.16 -3.60 -0.93
C ARG A 20 16.11 -3.82 -2.01
N MET A 21 14.98 -4.43 -1.66
CA MET A 21 13.88 -4.69 -2.60
C MET A 21 13.28 -3.40 -3.17
N THR A 22 13.12 -2.38 -2.34
CA THR A 22 12.63 -1.04 -2.74
C THR A 22 13.60 -0.37 -3.71
N ARG A 23 14.91 -0.48 -3.45
CA ARG A 23 15.96 0.04 -4.34
C ARG A 23 15.93 -0.64 -5.70
N CYS A 24 15.88 -1.97 -5.73
CA CYS A 24 15.79 -2.76 -6.96
C CYS A 24 14.57 -2.36 -7.82
N LEU A 25 13.41 -2.17 -7.19
CA LEU A 25 12.20 -1.71 -7.88
C LEU A 25 12.35 -0.29 -8.43
N LYS A 26 12.95 0.62 -7.65
CA LYS A 26 13.19 2.00 -8.07
C LYS A 26 14.14 2.07 -9.27
N ASP A 27 15.21 1.28 -9.27
CA ASP A 27 16.16 1.19 -10.39
C ASP A 27 15.50 0.61 -11.66
N ALA A 28 14.48 -0.24 -11.49
CA ALA A 28 13.62 -0.73 -12.57
C ALA A 28 12.49 0.23 -12.97
N GLY A 29 12.46 1.45 -12.43
CA GLY A 29 11.45 2.46 -12.72
C GLY A 29 10.07 2.20 -12.09
N ARG A 30 9.99 1.30 -11.10
CA ARG A 30 8.78 1.00 -10.35
C ARG A 30 8.84 1.65 -8.97
N VAL A 31 7.85 2.48 -8.67
CA VAL A 31 7.66 3.03 -7.31
C VAL A 31 6.64 2.15 -6.61
N ALA A 32 7.03 1.55 -5.48
CA ALA A 32 6.19 0.74 -4.62
C ALA A 32 6.33 1.21 -3.16
N LEU A 33 5.24 1.13 -2.40
CA LEU A 33 5.25 1.35 -0.96
C LEU A 33 5.91 0.15 -0.26
N GLU A 34 6.51 0.38 0.91
CA GLU A 34 7.14 -0.70 1.69
C GLU A 34 6.16 -1.85 2.00
N SER A 35 4.89 -1.54 2.21
CA SER A 35 3.83 -2.54 2.41
C SER A 35 3.55 -3.37 1.15
N GLU A 36 3.65 -2.78 -0.05
CA GLU A 36 3.51 -3.49 -1.32
C GLU A 36 4.72 -4.39 -1.59
N VAL A 37 5.91 -3.93 -1.21
CA VAL A 37 7.16 -4.71 -1.26
C VAL A 37 7.09 -5.90 -0.31
N ALA A 38 6.69 -5.68 0.95
CA ALA A 38 6.49 -6.74 1.93
C ALA A 38 5.43 -7.76 1.46
N PHE A 39 4.37 -7.28 0.82
CA PHE A 39 3.34 -8.14 0.25
C PHE A 39 3.84 -8.98 -0.92
N ALA A 40 4.60 -8.39 -1.85
CA ALA A 40 5.23 -9.10 -2.95
C ALA A 40 6.17 -10.20 -2.43
N TRP A 41 6.97 -9.88 -1.42
CA TRP A 41 7.89 -10.84 -0.80
C TRP A 41 7.16 -11.97 -0.06
N ALA A 42 6.05 -11.66 0.63
CA ALA A 42 5.21 -12.67 1.26
C ALA A 42 4.56 -13.60 0.23
N ARG A 43 3.99 -13.07 -0.86
CA ARG A 43 3.41 -13.92 -1.93
C ARG A 43 4.45 -14.79 -2.60
N TYR A 44 5.65 -14.26 -2.82
CA TYR A 44 6.75 -15.04 -3.36
C TYR A 44 7.11 -16.19 -2.41
N SER A 45 7.30 -15.90 -1.13
CA SER A 45 7.63 -16.90 -0.10
C SER A 45 6.55 -17.98 0.03
N ASP A 46 5.27 -17.58 0.01
CA ASP A 46 4.13 -18.50 0.00
C ASP A 46 4.13 -19.40 -1.24
N SER A 47 4.45 -18.87 -2.42
CA SER A 47 4.44 -19.64 -3.67
C SER A 47 5.49 -20.75 -3.73
N VAL A 48 6.54 -20.63 -2.92
CA VAL A 48 7.61 -21.63 -2.75
C VAL A 48 7.47 -22.40 -1.44
N CYS A 49 6.32 -22.29 -0.76
CA CYS A 49 6.02 -22.92 0.53
C CYS A 49 7.08 -22.67 1.62
N ALA A 50 7.73 -21.51 1.58
CA ALA A 50 8.74 -21.10 2.56
C ALA A 50 8.13 -20.10 3.54
N LYS A 51 8.50 -20.18 4.82
CA LYS A 51 8.00 -19.25 5.85
C LYS A 51 8.46 -17.81 5.59
N TRP A 52 9.73 -17.64 5.25
CA TRP A 52 10.33 -16.43 4.66
C TRP A 52 11.47 -16.89 3.77
N LEU A 53 11.41 -16.60 2.47
CA LEU A 53 12.51 -16.99 1.59
C LEU A 53 13.65 -15.98 1.69
N SER A 54 14.87 -16.49 1.86
CA SER A 54 16.08 -15.68 1.66
C SER A 54 16.05 -15.02 0.28
N LEU A 55 16.34 -13.72 0.25
CA LEU A 55 16.36 -12.98 -1.02
C LEU A 55 17.41 -13.55 -1.97
N PRO A 56 17.13 -13.61 -3.28
CA PRO A 56 18.14 -13.87 -4.29
C PRO A 56 19.38 -12.97 -4.10
N ALA A 57 20.57 -13.53 -4.30
CA ALA A 57 21.82 -12.76 -4.24
C ALA A 57 21.94 -11.77 -5.40
N ASP A 58 21.25 -12.04 -6.50
CA ASP A 58 21.25 -11.25 -7.71
C ASP A 58 20.06 -10.28 -7.75
N ASP A 59 20.35 -8.99 -7.97
CA ASP A 59 19.36 -7.92 -7.94
C ASP A 59 18.42 -7.96 -9.16
N GLU A 60 18.86 -8.49 -10.31
CA GLU A 60 18.01 -8.65 -11.49
C GLU A 60 16.94 -9.74 -11.25
N THR A 61 17.36 -10.87 -10.69
CA THR A 61 16.47 -11.97 -10.29
C THR A 61 15.49 -11.53 -9.21
N LEU A 62 15.98 -10.75 -8.23
CA LEU A 62 15.14 -10.17 -7.19
C LEU A 62 14.11 -9.20 -7.79
N THR A 63 14.52 -8.32 -8.69
CA THR A 63 13.64 -7.38 -9.38
C THR A 63 12.55 -8.10 -10.19
N ASN A 64 12.93 -9.09 -11.00
CA ASN A 64 11.98 -9.86 -11.81
C ASN A 64 10.97 -10.61 -10.95
N THR A 65 11.43 -11.17 -9.83
CA THR A 65 10.57 -11.82 -8.84
C THR A 65 9.60 -10.79 -8.25
N LEU A 66 10.10 -9.68 -7.74
CA LEU A 66 9.24 -8.63 -7.15
C LEU A 66 8.24 -8.08 -8.15
N VAL A 67 8.62 -7.82 -9.39
CA VAL A 67 7.69 -7.36 -10.44
C VAL A 67 6.61 -8.40 -10.73
N THR A 68 6.92 -9.69 -10.62
CA THR A 68 5.96 -10.79 -10.83
C THR A 68 4.95 -10.91 -9.68
N TYR A 69 5.39 -10.70 -8.44
CA TYR A 69 4.59 -10.92 -7.23
C TYR A 69 4.02 -9.64 -6.60
N LEU A 70 4.52 -8.47 -7.02
CA LEU A 70 3.85 -7.20 -6.79
C LEU A 70 2.40 -7.39 -7.22
N PRO A 71 1.43 -6.85 -6.46
CA PRO A 71 0.09 -6.75 -6.99
C PRO A 71 0.28 -6.03 -8.32
N ALA A 72 -0.05 -6.70 -9.44
CA ALA A 72 -0.06 -6.08 -10.76
C ALA A 72 -0.79 -4.77 -10.50
N ALA A 73 -0.10 -3.63 -10.62
CA ALA A 73 -0.63 -2.34 -10.21
C ALA A 73 -2.03 -2.30 -10.81
N ASP A 74 -3.04 -2.56 -9.97
CA ASP A 74 -4.33 -3.04 -10.46
C ASP A 74 -4.73 -1.92 -11.37
N PRO A 75 -4.80 -2.13 -12.71
CA PRO A 75 -4.57 -1.07 -13.67
C PRO A 75 -5.52 0.03 -13.31
N VAL A 76 -5.03 1.08 -12.61
CA VAL A 76 -5.84 1.90 -11.69
C VAL A 76 -7.11 2.19 -12.45
N PRO A 77 -8.24 1.50 -12.17
CA PRO A 77 -9.31 1.39 -13.15
C PRO A 77 -9.68 2.81 -13.47
N ARG A 78 -9.46 3.26 -14.72
CA ARG A 78 -9.32 4.69 -15.06
C ARG A 78 -10.26 5.54 -14.20
N GLY A 79 -9.71 6.19 -13.16
CA GLY A 79 -10.52 6.85 -12.14
C GLY A 79 -10.38 6.34 -10.68
N ALA A 80 -9.64 5.28 -10.40
CA ALA A 80 -9.27 4.93 -9.02
C ALA A 80 -8.26 5.94 -8.45
N LEU A 81 -8.40 6.19 -7.16
CA LEU A 81 -7.74 7.28 -6.48
C LEU A 81 -6.79 6.75 -5.42
N CYS A 82 -5.49 7.04 -5.56
CA CYS A 82 -4.51 6.79 -4.52
C CYS A 82 -4.54 7.94 -3.51
N ILE A 83 -4.75 7.61 -2.23
CA ILE A 83 -4.69 8.56 -1.13
C ILE A 83 -3.62 8.10 -0.14
N ALA A 84 -2.75 9.01 0.26
CA ALA A 84 -1.78 8.76 1.32
C ALA A 84 -2.40 9.11 2.68
N LEU A 85 -2.13 8.28 3.68
CA LEU A 85 -2.42 8.58 5.08
C LEU A 85 -1.25 9.41 5.64
N ARG A 86 -1.55 10.50 6.34
CA ARG A 86 -0.57 11.28 7.09
C ARG A 86 -0.90 11.26 8.58
N ASP A 87 0.12 11.41 9.41
CA ASP A 87 -0.10 11.70 10.83
C ASP A 87 -0.72 13.10 11.01
N ALA A 88 -1.69 13.23 11.91
CA ALA A 88 -2.38 14.49 12.16
C ALA A 88 -1.52 15.54 12.87
N GLY A 89 -0.35 15.17 13.41
CA GLY A 89 0.58 16.07 14.07
C GLY A 89 0.06 16.64 15.39
N ASP A 90 -1.04 16.09 15.91
CA ASP A 90 -1.70 16.54 17.14
C ASP A 90 -1.36 15.67 18.36
N ASN A 91 -0.43 14.71 18.22
CA ASN A 91 -0.04 13.72 19.21
C ASN A 91 -1.20 12.84 19.71
N THR A 92 -2.34 12.81 19.02
CA THR A 92 -3.48 11.95 19.37
C THR A 92 -3.40 10.57 18.69
N GLY A 93 -2.48 10.39 17.74
CA GLY A 93 -2.40 9.21 16.88
C GLY A 93 -3.46 9.20 15.77
N SER A 94 -4.12 10.33 15.54
CA SER A 94 -5.09 10.46 14.45
C SER A 94 -4.40 10.47 13.09
N LEU A 95 -5.05 9.84 12.11
CA LEU A 95 -4.59 9.80 10.73
C LEU A 95 -5.43 10.75 9.87
N LEU A 96 -4.76 11.54 9.04
CA LEU A 96 -5.33 12.41 8.03
C LEU A 96 -5.35 11.71 6.66
N VAL A 97 -6.52 11.75 6.03
CA VAL A 97 -6.73 11.28 4.66
C VAL A 97 -6.86 12.51 3.76
N GLU A 98 -5.89 12.75 2.89
CA GLU A 98 -5.94 13.88 1.95
C GLU A 98 -6.77 13.53 0.71
N LEU A 99 -8.03 13.97 0.68
CA LEU A 99 -8.88 13.81 -0.51
C LEU A 99 -8.48 14.84 -1.58
N PRO A 100 -8.18 14.43 -2.82
CA PRO A 100 -7.84 15.35 -3.89
C PRO A 100 -9.03 16.24 -4.26
N SER A 101 -8.71 17.50 -4.56
CA SER A 101 -9.68 18.57 -4.81
C SER A 101 -10.68 18.26 -5.93
N VAL A 102 -10.27 17.48 -6.93
CA VAL A 102 -11.15 17.03 -8.02
C VAL A 102 -12.30 16.16 -7.51
N LEU A 103 -12.05 15.27 -6.54
CA LEU A 103 -13.06 14.40 -5.96
C LEU A 103 -14.02 15.21 -5.09
N VAL A 104 -13.49 16.11 -4.26
CA VAL A 104 -14.28 17.03 -3.42
C VAL A 104 -15.23 17.87 -4.29
N THR A 105 -14.73 18.38 -5.41
CA THR A 105 -15.52 19.20 -6.35
C THR A 105 -16.59 18.38 -7.06
N ARG A 106 -16.26 17.18 -7.55
CA ARG A 106 -17.22 16.28 -8.22
C ARG A 106 -18.34 15.82 -7.31
N LEU A 107 -18.04 15.59 -6.03
CA LEU A 107 -19.03 15.22 -5.01
C LEU A 107 -19.78 16.44 -4.44
N GLY A 108 -19.41 17.67 -4.83
CA GLY A 108 -20.01 18.89 -4.30
C GLY A 108 -19.76 19.09 -2.80
N TRP A 109 -18.67 18.53 -2.28
CA TRP A 109 -18.26 18.67 -0.90
C TRP A 109 -17.53 20.00 -0.71
N LYS A 110 -17.66 20.58 0.48
CA LYS A 110 -16.99 21.83 0.88
C LYS A 110 -16.35 21.65 2.24
N THR A 111 -15.32 22.45 2.51
CA THR A 111 -14.74 22.56 3.86
C THR A 111 -15.85 22.85 4.87
N GLY A 112 -15.86 22.09 5.97
CA GLY A 112 -16.89 22.16 7.00
C GLY A 112 -18.11 21.24 6.75
N ASN A 113 -18.17 20.52 5.63
CA ASN A 113 -19.15 19.45 5.47
C ASN A 113 -18.81 18.29 6.44
N ARG A 114 -19.85 17.73 7.06
CA ARG A 114 -19.73 16.53 7.88
C ARG A 114 -19.91 15.30 7.01
N LEU A 115 -19.05 14.32 7.20
CA LEU A 115 -19.09 13.04 6.50
C LEU A 115 -19.31 11.93 7.53
N SER A 116 -20.09 10.91 7.17
CA SER A 116 -20.08 9.61 7.83
C SER A 116 -19.15 8.66 7.10
N ILE A 117 -18.57 7.73 7.86
CA ILE A 117 -17.82 6.60 7.35
C ILE A 117 -18.63 5.36 7.74
N ASP A 118 -19.04 4.60 6.74
CA ASP A 118 -19.78 3.35 6.90
C ASP A 118 -18.95 2.21 6.26
N GLU A 119 -19.11 0.98 6.75
CA GLU A 119 -18.50 -0.21 6.15
C GLU A 119 -19.52 -0.91 5.24
N ASP A 120 -19.09 -1.33 4.05
CA ASP A 120 -19.90 -2.13 3.14
C ASP A 120 -19.81 -3.63 3.47
N PRO A 121 -20.70 -4.47 2.91
CA PRO A 121 -20.69 -5.91 3.20
C PRO A 121 -19.42 -6.67 2.74
N GLN A 122 -18.55 -6.03 1.96
CA GLN A 122 -17.27 -6.57 1.49
C GLN A 122 -16.07 -5.99 2.24
N GLY A 123 -16.31 -5.18 3.29
CA GLY A 123 -15.26 -4.54 4.09
C GLY A 123 -14.69 -3.26 3.46
N GLY A 124 -15.33 -2.72 2.43
CA GLY A 124 -15.02 -1.42 1.85
C GLY A 124 -15.53 -0.28 2.73
N LEU A 125 -14.79 0.83 2.78
CA LEU A 125 -15.24 2.03 3.48
C LEU A 125 -16.00 2.96 2.53
N ILE A 126 -17.23 3.32 2.92
CA ILE A 126 -18.09 4.26 2.21
C ILE A 126 -18.10 5.59 2.97
N LEU A 127 -17.62 6.65 2.32
CA LEU A 127 -17.73 8.01 2.80
C LEU A 127 -19.02 8.64 2.26
N ARG A 128 -19.92 9.08 3.14
CA ARG A 128 -21.18 9.73 2.75
C ARG A 128 -21.30 11.10 3.40
N ARG A 129 -21.82 12.09 2.65
CA ARG A 129 -22.13 13.41 3.22
C ARG A 129 -23.39 13.32 4.10
N LEU A 130 -23.31 13.89 5.29
CA LEU A 130 -24.46 14.11 6.18
C LEU A 130 -25.25 15.36 5.78
#